data_AF-A0A382R4F0-F1
#
_entry.id   AF-A0A382R4F0-F1
#
_cell.length_a   1.000
_cell.length_b   1.000
_cell.length_c   1.000
_cell.angle_alpha   90.00
_cell.angle_beta   90.00
_cell.angle_gamma   90.00
#
_symmetry.space_group_name_H-M   'P 1'
#
loop_
_entity.id
_entity.type
_entity.pdbx_description
1 polymer ?
#
loop_
_entity_poly.entity_id
_entity_poly.type
_entity_poly.pdbx_seq_one_letter_code
_entity_poly.pdbx_strand_id
1 'polypeptide(L)'
;MSQSKLSKLLEDEGLGTSEIEISNLVRGVAAAPNGFGRDAWLTLLDPLPSPKLRSELETLKKTFELGFETKVDSLLKISQIRDALRESNLDGVMVPRTDEYQGEYVSARAQRVAWLTGFTGSAGTVI
;
A
#
# COMPACT_ATOMS: atom_id res chain seq x y z
N MET A 1 26.18 -11.27 -7.29
CA MET A 1 25.07 -11.05 -6.34
C MET A 1 24.16 -12.25 -6.45
N SER A 2 23.83 -12.92 -5.34
CA SER A 2 22.93 -14.09 -5.37
C SER A 2 21.54 -13.63 -5.80
N GLN A 3 20.94 -14.33 -6.76
CA GLN A 3 19.53 -14.15 -7.13
C GLN A 3 18.65 -14.45 -5.89
N SER A 4 17.61 -13.64 -5.66
CA SER A 4 16.68 -13.86 -4.56
C SER A 4 15.81 -15.09 -4.82
N LYS A 5 15.26 -15.71 -3.77
CA LYS A 5 14.33 -16.84 -3.91
C LYS A 5 13.12 -16.48 -4.79
N LEU A 6 12.60 -15.26 -4.62
CA LEU A 6 11.44 -14.77 -5.36
C LEU A 6 11.76 -14.57 -6.85
N SER A 7 12.86 -13.88 -7.17
CA SER A 7 13.27 -13.66 -8.57
C SER A 7 13.46 -14.97 -9.33
N LYS A 8 14.07 -15.98 -8.69
CA LYS A 8 14.20 -17.32 -9.29
C LYS A 8 12.84 -17.96 -9.60
N LEU A 9 11.88 -17.89 -8.68
CA LEU A 9 10.54 -18.48 -8.88
C LEU A 9 9.75 -17.77 -9.98
N LEU A 10 9.88 -16.44 -10.11
CA LEU A 10 9.24 -15.69 -11.18
C LEU A 10 9.75 -16.10 -12.57
N GLU A 11 11.06 -16.34 -12.68
CA GLU A 11 11.70 -16.83 -13.90
C GLU A 11 11.33 -18.28 -14.20
N ASP A 12 11.42 -19.18 -13.21
CA ASP A 12 11.09 -20.60 -13.35
C ASP A 12 9.63 -20.82 -13.78
N GLU A 13 8.71 -19.94 -13.35
CA GLU A 13 7.29 -20.01 -13.68
C GLU A 13 6.89 -19.14 -14.90
N GLY A 14 7.82 -18.37 -15.47
CA GLY A 14 7.60 -17.63 -16.71
C GLY A 14 6.65 -16.42 -16.61
N LEU A 15 6.52 -15.79 -15.43
CA LEU A 15 5.61 -14.64 -15.22
C LEU A 15 6.05 -13.36 -15.94
N GLY A 16 7.25 -13.32 -16.55
CA GLY A 16 7.72 -12.17 -17.34
C GLY A 16 7.81 -10.85 -16.57
N THR A 17 7.76 -10.89 -15.24
CA THR A 17 7.74 -9.71 -14.36
C THR A 17 8.99 -9.67 -13.49
N SER A 18 9.49 -8.46 -13.25
CA SER A 18 10.62 -8.23 -12.34
C SER A 18 10.20 -8.32 -10.87
N GLU A 19 11.19 -8.56 -9.99
CA GLU A 19 10.96 -8.53 -8.54
C GLU A 19 10.44 -7.18 -8.03
N ILE A 20 10.81 -6.08 -8.70
CA ILE A 20 10.33 -4.73 -8.37
C ILE A 20 8.86 -4.59 -8.71
N GLU A 21 8.46 -5.00 -9.92
CA GLU A 21 7.07 -4.92 -10.38
C GLU A 21 6.15 -5.79 -9.53
N ILE A 22 6.54 -7.04 -9.25
CA ILE A 22 5.72 -7.91 -8.40
C ILE A 22 5.62 -7.34 -6.98
N SER A 23 6.71 -6.78 -6.44
CA SER A 23 6.69 -6.18 -5.11
C SER A 23 5.76 -4.97 -5.05
N ASN A 24 5.74 -4.15 -6.10
CA ASN A 24 4.83 -3.01 -6.21
C ASN A 24 3.37 -3.46 -6.31
N LEU A 25 3.07 -4.49 -7.10
CA LEU A 25 1.74 -5.09 -7.18
C LEU A 25 1.29 -5.60 -5.81
N VAL A 26 2.12 -6.44 -5.16
CA VAL A 26 1.81 -7.05 -3.87
C VAL A 26 1.63 -5.99 -2.78
N ARG A 27 2.46 -4.93 -2.78
CA ARG A 27 2.28 -3.78 -1.89
C ARG A 27 0.95 -3.06 -2.14
N GLY A 28 0.54 -2.90 -3.40
CA GLY A 28 -0.74 -2.31 -3.77
C GLY A 28 -1.92 -3.13 -3.27
N VAL A 29 -1.86 -4.46 -3.42
CA VAL A 29 -2.86 -5.39 -2.89
C VAL A 29 -2.91 -5.33 -1.37
N ALA A 30 -1.77 -5.34 -0.69
CA ALA A 30 -1.68 -5.21 0.76
C ALA A 30 -2.29 -3.90 1.29
N ALA A 31 -2.21 -2.82 0.49
CA ALA A 31 -2.74 -1.51 0.88
C ALA A 31 -4.24 -1.34 0.56
N ALA A 32 -4.85 -2.26 -0.18
CA ALA A 32 -6.24 -2.20 -0.64
C ALA A 32 -7.22 -2.75 0.41
N PRO A 33 -8.54 -2.47 0.26
CA PRO A 33 -9.56 -3.15 1.05
C PRO A 33 -9.51 -4.67 0.86
N ASN A 34 -9.91 -5.42 1.89
CA ASN A 34 -10.06 -6.87 1.77
C ASN A 34 -11.17 -7.20 0.75
N GLY A 35 -10.83 -7.96 -0.29
CA GLY A 35 -11.79 -8.44 -1.29
C GLY A 35 -12.56 -9.68 -0.85
N PHE A 36 -13.54 -10.08 -1.66
CA PHE A 36 -14.23 -11.37 -1.52
C PHE A 36 -13.31 -12.50 -2.00
N GLY A 37 -12.50 -13.03 -1.09
CA GLY A 37 -11.52 -14.08 -1.37
C GLY A 37 -10.09 -13.60 -1.10
N ARG A 38 -9.39 -14.28 -0.19
CA ARG A 38 -8.05 -13.86 0.28
C ARG A 38 -6.98 -13.86 -0.83
N ASP A 39 -7.20 -14.65 -1.87
CA ASP A 39 -6.24 -14.95 -2.93
C ASP A 39 -6.74 -14.55 -4.34
N ALA A 40 -7.90 -13.89 -4.43
CA ALA A 40 -8.50 -13.49 -5.71
C ALA A 40 -7.57 -12.60 -6.55
N TRP A 41 -6.71 -11.81 -5.89
CA TRP A 41 -5.74 -10.93 -6.52
C TRP A 41 -4.67 -11.69 -7.35
N LEU A 42 -4.43 -12.97 -7.08
CA LEU A 42 -3.49 -13.80 -7.84
C LEU A 42 -3.94 -14.01 -9.30
N THR A 43 -5.22 -13.79 -9.60
CA THR A 43 -5.76 -13.84 -10.97
C THR A 43 -5.24 -12.71 -11.87
N LEU A 44 -4.57 -11.70 -11.28
CA LEU A 44 -3.88 -10.65 -12.02
C LEU A 44 -2.56 -11.13 -12.66
N LEU A 45 -2.11 -12.34 -12.33
CA LEU A 45 -0.85 -12.91 -12.78
C LEU A 45 -1.11 -14.00 -13.82
N ASP A 46 -0.34 -13.93 -14.91
CA ASP A 46 -0.35 -14.91 -15.99
C ASP A 46 1.10 -15.36 -16.29
N PRO A 47 1.41 -16.67 -16.22
CA PRO A 47 0.52 -17.77 -15.83
C PRO A 47 0.10 -17.70 -14.36
N LEU A 48 -1.00 -18.40 -14.04
CA LEU A 48 -1.49 -18.49 -12.68
C LEU A 48 -0.42 -19.11 -11.76
N PRO A 49 -0.02 -18.44 -10.66
CA PRO A 49 1.12 -18.89 -9.86
C PRO A 49 0.95 -20.30 -9.28
N SER A 50 2.05 -21.05 -9.21
CA SER A 50 2.09 -22.34 -8.54
C SER A 50 1.92 -22.19 -7.03
N PRO A 51 1.55 -23.26 -6.28
CA PRO A 51 1.47 -23.20 -4.81
C PRO A 51 2.75 -22.68 -4.12
N LYS A 52 3.92 -22.90 -4.72
CA LYS A 52 5.20 -22.42 -4.19
C LYS A 52 5.30 -20.90 -4.31
N LEU A 53 5.10 -20.36 -5.50
CA LEU A 53 5.13 -18.91 -5.72
C LEU A 53 4.02 -18.20 -4.94
N ARG A 54 2.81 -18.77 -4.88
CA ARG A 54 1.72 -18.24 -4.03
C ARG A 54 2.14 -18.06 -2.58
N SER A 55 2.81 -19.06 -1.99
CA SER A 55 3.25 -19.00 -0.60
C SER A 55 4.26 -17.86 -0.38
N GLU A 56 5.17 -17.63 -1.33
CA GLU A 56 6.13 -16.52 -1.25
C GLU A 56 5.44 -15.17 -1.41
N LEU A 57 4.51 -15.05 -2.35
CA LEU A 57 3.74 -13.83 -2.58
C LEU A 57 2.86 -13.46 -1.39
N GLU A 58 2.22 -14.44 -0.75
CA GLU A 58 1.45 -14.22 0.49
C GLU A 58 2.34 -13.83 1.67
N THR A 59 3.57 -14.35 1.72
CA THR A 59 4.54 -13.94 2.74
C THR A 59 4.95 -12.49 2.52
N LEU A 60 5.25 -12.11 1.28
CA LEU A 60 5.58 -10.74 0.90
C LEU A 60 4.42 -9.77 1.19
N LYS A 61 3.19 -10.17 0.89
CA LYS A 61 1.98 -9.40 1.21
C LYS A 61 1.87 -9.10 2.69
N LYS A 62 2.03 -10.12 3.56
CA LYS A 62 2.01 -9.96 5.01
C LYS A 62 3.11 -9.03 5.52
N THR A 63 4.30 -9.09 4.92
CA THR A 63 5.39 -8.15 5.25
C THR A 63 4.98 -6.70 4.99
N PHE A 64 4.29 -6.41 3.88
CA PHE A 64 3.79 -5.06 3.61
C PHE A 64 2.64 -4.66 4.54
N GLU A 65 1.70 -5.56 4.84
CA GLU A 65 0.60 -5.29 5.78
C GLU A 65 1.12 -4.83 7.15
N LEU A 66 2.18 -5.47 7.66
CA LEU A 66 2.83 -5.08 8.93
C LEU A 66 3.65 -3.79 8.82
N GLY A 67 4.10 -3.43 7.61
CA GLY A 67 5.02 -2.32 7.37
C GLY A 67 4.36 -0.96 7.14
N PHE A 68 3.03 -0.88 7.06
CA PHE A 68 2.34 0.41 6.89
C PHE A 68 2.34 1.27 8.16
N GLU A 69 2.57 0.67 9.33
CA GLU A 69 2.74 1.37 10.60
C GLU A 69 4.16 1.93 10.72
N THR A 70 4.38 3.14 10.21
CA THR A 70 5.68 3.83 10.32
C THR A 70 5.63 4.95 11.33
N LYS A 71 6.76 5.20 12.01
CA LYS A 71 7.00 6.44 12.76
C LYS A 71 6.77 7.63 11.84
N VAL A 72 5.77 8.45 12.17
CA VAL A 72 5.37 9.58 11.34
C VAL A 72 6.22 10.80 11.67
N ASP A 73 6.90 11.35 10.66
CA ASP A 73 7.47 12.70 10.74
C ASP A 73 6.43 13.72 10.29
N SER A 74 5.55 14.10 11.21
CA SER A 74 4.44 15.01 10.93
C SER A 74 4.95 16.40 10.51
N LEU A 75 6.08 16.85 11.04
CA LEU A 75 6.64 18.16 10.73
C LEU A 75 7.10 18.24 9.28
N LEU A 76 7.83 17.22 8.82
CA LEU A 76 8.27 17.14 7.43
C LEU A 76 7.07 17.08 6.47
N LYS A 77 6.08 16.24 6.77
CA LYS A 77 4.88 16.09 5.93
C LYS A 77 4.06 17.37 5.85
N ILE A 78 3.86 18.06 6.98
CA ILE A 78 3.18 19.36 7.00
C ILE A 78 3.94 20.40 6.18
N SER A 79 5.28 20.41 6.25
CA SER A 79 6.09 21.31 5.41
C SER A 79 5.83 21.05 3.92
N GLN A 80 5.89 19.79 3.49
CA GLN A 80 5.64 19.40 2.10
C GLN A 80 4.23 19.75 1.62
N ILE A 81 3.22 19.58 2.47
CA ILE A 81 1.84 19.98 2.16
C ILE A 81 1.76 21.50 1.98
N ARG A 82 2.39 22.28 2.85
CA ARG A 82 2.41 23.75 2.74
C ARG A 82 3.14 24.25 1.50
N ASP A 83 4.19 23.55 1.05
CA ASP A 83 4.85 23.82 -0.23
C ASP A 83 3.87 23.56 -1.40
N ALA A 84 3.22 22.40 -1.43
CA ALA A 84 2.27 22.03 -2.47
C ALA A 84 1.04 22.97 -2.53
N LEU A 85 0.54 23.44 -1.39
CA LEU A 85 -0.54 24.43 -1.33
C LEU A 85 -0.15 25.77 -1.95
N ARG A 86 1.08 26.25 -1.66
CA ARG A 86 1.63 27.46 -2.28
C ARG A 86 1.77 27.32 -3.79
N GLU A 87 2.31 26.18 -4.26
CA GLU A 87 2.46 25.89 -5.69
C GLU A 87 1.10 25.84 -6.41
N SER A 88 0.07 25.36 -5.71
CA SER A 88 -1.30 25.23 -6.24
C SER A 88 -2.15 26.48 -6.06
N ASN A 89 -1.62 27.55 -5.46
CA ASN A 89 -2.37 28.76 -5.08
C ASN A 89 -3.63 28.45 -4.26
N LEU A 90 -3.48 27.60 -3.23
CA LEU A 90 -4.54 27.18 -2.30
C LEU A 90 -4.23 27.67 -0.87
N ASP A 91 -5.26 28.09 -0.13
CA ASP A 91 -5.12 28.60 1.24
C ASP A 91 -5.04 27.50 2.31
N GLY A 92 -5.55 26.30 2.00
CA GLY A 92 -5.64 25.21 2.96
C GLY A 92 -6.14 23.91 2.36
N VAL A 93 -6.14 22.85 3.17
CA VAL A 93 -6.66 21.53 2.80
C VAL A 93 -7.37 20.90 4.00
N MET A 94 -8.53 20.30 3.75
CA MET A 94 -9.21 19.50 4.75
C MET A 94 -8.98 18.02 4.43
N VAL A 95 -8.46 17.26 5.41
CA VAL A 95 -8.22 15.83 5.28
C VAL A 95 -9.11 15.08 6.27
N PRO A 96 -10.28 14.57 5.84
CA PRO A 96 -11.11 13.73 6.68
C PRO A 96 -10.44 12.37 6.91
N ARG A 97 -10.86 11.67 7.97
CA ARG A 97 -10.44 10.27 8.21
C ARG A 97 -10.99 9.31 7.15
N THR A 98 -12.12 9.62 6.52
CA THR A 98 -12.78 8.74 5.56
C THR A 98 -12.06 8.66 4.22
N ASP A 99 -12.36 7.62 3.45
CA ASP A 99 -11.93 7.52 2.05
C ASP A 99 -12.80 8.38 1.12
N GLU A 100 -12.54 8.31 -0.19
CA GLU A 100 -13.28 9.02 -1.24
C GLU A 100 -14.78 8.65 -1.32
N TYR A 101 -15.18 7.55 -0.71
CA TYR A 101 -16.58 7.09 -0.64
C TYR A 101 -17.22 7.38 0.72
N GLN A 102 -16.53 8.12 1.61
CA GLN A 102 -16.97 8.44 2.96
C GLN A 102 -17.19 7.19 3.84
N GLY A 103 -16.50 6.09 3.55
CA GLY A 103 -16.63 4.84 4.28
C GLY A 103 -16.03 4.89 5.69
N GLU A 104 -16.61 4.11 6.60
CA GLU A 104 -16.09 3.95 7.97
C GLU A 104 -14.83 3.06 8.02
N TYR A 105 -14.73 2.09 7.10
CA TYR A 105 -13.62 1.14 7.01
C TYR A 105 -12.60 1.58 5.95
N VAL A 106 -11.58 2.29 6.43
CA VAL A 106 -10.60 2.94 5.57
C VAL A 106 -9.42 2.01 5.33
N SER A 107 -9.24 1.58 4.08
CA SER A 107 -8.07 0.78 3.65
C SER A 107 -6.75 1.51 3.93
N ALA A 108 -5.66 0.77 4.11
CA ALA A 108 -4.37 1.34 4.49
C ALA A 108 -3.89 2.46 3.54
N ARG A 109 -4.13 2.31 2.23
CA ARG A 109 -3.80 3.37 1.23
C ARG A 109 -4.54 4.69 1.45
N ALA A 110 -5.71 4.65 2.09
CA ALA A 110 -6.60 5.80 2.26
C ALA A 110 -6.49 6.45 3.66
N GLN A 111 -5.71 5.89 4.58
CA GLN A 111 -5.54 6.37 5.96
C GLN A 111 -4.67 7.64 6.06
N ARG A 112 -5.07 8.72 5.36
CA ARG A 112 -4.31 9.97 5.22
C ARG A 112 -4.08 10.70 6.54
N VAL A 113 -5.05 10.67 7.47
CA VAL A 113 -4.90 11.26 8.81
C VAL A 113 -3.81 10.53 9.60
N ALA A 114 -3.83 9.20 9.61
CA ALA A 114 -2.81 8.39 10.27
C ALA A 114 -1.43 8.59 9.61
N TRP A 115 -1.39 8.62 8.28
CA TRP A 115 -0.16 8.93 7.54
C TRP A 115 0.39 10.31 7.92
N LEU A 116 -0.43 11.35 8.02
CA LEU A 116 0.04 12.71 8.29
C LEU A 116 0.44 12.94 9.75
N THR A 117 -0.25 12.31 10.69
CA THR A 117 -0.17 12.67 12.12
C THR A 117 0.21 11.52 13.06
N GLY A 118 0.10 10.27 12.62
CA GLY A 118 0.16 9.09 13.47
C GLY A 118 -1.13 8.80 14.24
N PHE A 119 -2.16 9.64 14.12
CA PHE A 119 -3.45 9.44 14.79
C PHE A 119 -4.25 8.30 14.14
N THR A 120 -4.53 7.25 14.92
CA THR A 120 -5.30 6.06 14.49
C THR A 120 -6.69 5.95 15.13
N GLY A 121 -7.15 7.01 15.80
CA GLY A 121 -8.47 7.06 16.43
C GLY A 121 -9.62 6.97 15.41
N SER A 122 -10.81 6.65 15.92
CA SER A 122 -11.99 6.38 15.08
C SER A 122 -12.63 7.62 14.46
N ALA A 123 -12.37 8.82 14.99
CA ALA A 123 -12.90 10.06 14.46
C ALA A 123 -11.81 11.13 14.46
N GLY A 124 -11.61 11.78 13.32
CA GLY A 124 -10.60 12.83 13.17
C GLY A 124 -10.64 13.50 11.81
N THR A 125 -10.23 14.76 11.79
CA THR A 125 -10.04 15.57 10.60
C THR A 125 -8.81 16.44 10.81
N VAL A 126 -7.96 16.56 9.79
CA VAL A 126 -6.87 17.55 9.77
C VAL A 126 -7.31 18.75 8.92
N ILE A 127 -7.00 19.95 9.41
CA ILE A 127 -7.26 21.24 8.76
C ILE A 127 -5.94 22.01 8.75
#